data_AF-A0A7X6R100-F1
#
_entry.id   AF-A0A7X6R100-F1
#
_cell.length_a   1.000
_cell.length_b   1.000
_cell.length_c   1.000
_cell.angle_alpha   90.00
_cell.angle_beta   90.00
_cell.angle_gamma   90.00
#
_symmetry.space_group_name_H-M   'P 1'
#
loop_
_entity.id
_entity.type
_entity.pdbx_description
1 polymer ?
#
loop_
_entity_poly.entity_id
_entity_poly.type
_entity_poly.pdbx_seq_one_letter_code
_entity_poly.pdbx_strand_id
1 'polypeptide(L)'
;MIELYAPTRSRTWPTTLTLAQITLARARLHSDGPGAALEALDPVLTVPVGQRIPQVVTALLALGADLQAQQVERSSDTRTLVDAIAAFIPATAHG
;
A
#
# COMPACT_ATOMS: atom_id res chain seq x y z
N MET A 1 13.99 -9.08 24.50
CA MET A 1 14.73 -7.89 24.06
C MET A 1 13.78 -7.10 23.19
N ILE A 2 13.27 -5.97 23.68
CA ILE A 2 12.33 -5.12 22.94
C ILE A 2 13.20 -4.11 22.20
N GLU A 3 13.35 -4.25 20.88
CA GLU A 3 13.99 -3.21 20.08
C GLU A 3 13.11 -1.97 20.12
N LEU A 4 13.53 -0.97 20.91
CA LEU A 4 12.90 0.33 20.92
C LEU A 4 13.19 1.01 19.58
N TYR A 5 12.12 1.30 18.85
CA TYR A 5 12.16 2.11 17.64
C TYR A 5 12.75 3.50 17.96
N ALA A 6 13.99 3.74 17.52
CA ALA A 6 14.68 5.02 17.66
C ALA A 6 14.89 5.64 16.27
N PRO A 7 14.00 6.51 15.80
CA PRO A 7 14.08 7.04 14.45
C PRO A 7 15.20 8.07 14.35
N THR A 8 16.26 7.74 13.62
CA THR A 8 17.24 8.72 13.15
C THR A 8 16.55 9.58 12.08
N ARG A 9 16.43 10.89 12.34
CA ARG A 9 15.60 11.90 11.62
C ARG A 9 15.74 11.99 10.09
N SER A 10 16.62 11.22 9.45
CA SER A 10 16.92 11.33 8.01
C SER A 10 16.54 10.09 7.18
N ARG A 11 15.93 9.05 7.77
CA ARG A 11 15.65 7.77 7.08
C ARG A 11 14.27 7.17 7.32
N THR A 12 13.36 7.89 7.95
CA THR A 12 12.00 7.39 8.23
C THR A 12 11.02 7.91 7.19
N TRP A 13 10.29 7.00 6.56
CA TRP A 13 9.17 7.38 5.71
C TRP A 13 8.07 8.03 6.58
N PRO A 14 7.56 9.23 6.25
CA PRO A 14 6.53 9.86 7.05
C PRO A 14 5.22 9.08 6.93
N THR A 15 4.73 8.51 8.03
CA THR A 15 3.45 7.78 8.08
C THR A 15 2.30 8.55 7.42
N THR A 16 2.21 9.85 7.69
CA THR A 16 1.18 10.72 7.13
C THR A 16 1.28 10.81 5.60
N LEU A 17 2.50 10.85 5.06
CA LEU A 17 2.72 10.87 3.62
C LEU A 17 2.30 9.54 2.98
N THR A 18 2.65 8.41 3.60
CA THR A 18 2.23 7.08 3.12
C THR A 18 0.70 6.94 3.08
N LEU A 19 0.02 7.36 4.15
CA LEU A 19 -1.44 7.31 4.22
C LEU A 19 -2.10 8.26 3.20
N ALA A 20 -1.53 9.44 2.98
CA ALA A 20 -1.99 10.37 1.96
C ALA A 20 -1.84 9.78 0.55
N GLN A 21 -0.74 9.10 0.26
CA GLN A 21 -0.50 8.42 -1.01
C GLN A 21 -1.47 7.25 -1.24
N ILE A 22 -1.78 6.45 -0.21
CA ILE A 22 -2.79 5.40 -0.31
C ILE A 22 -4.19 5.99 -0.56
N THR A 23 -4.51 7.10 0.11
CA THR A 23 -5.79 7.80 -0.10
C THR A 23 -5.89 8.38 -1.51
N LEU A 24 -4.79 8.95 -2.03
CA LEU A 24 -4.70 9.40 -3.41
C LEU A 24 -4.89 8.23 -4.39
N ALA A 25 -4.22 7.10 -4.15
CA ALA A 25 -4.37 5.91 -4.97
C ALA A 25 -5.81 5.39 -5.00
N ARG A 26 -6.51 5.39 -3.85
CA ARG A 26 -7.93 5.08 -3.78
C ARG A 26 -8.75 6.05 -4.63
N ALA A 27 -8.50 7.35 -4.55
CA ALA A 27 -9.22 8.34 -5.34
C ALA A 27 -8.98 8.16 -6.85
N ARG A 28 -7.72 7.92 -7.25
CA ARG A 28 -7.34 7.67 -8.65
C ARG A 28 -7.90 6.36 -9.16
N LEU A 29 -8.01 5.33 -8.33
CA LEU A 29 -8.69 4.08 -8.70
C LEU A 29 -10.13 4.34 -9.17
N HIS A 30 -10.86 5.19 -8.46
CA HIS A 30 -12.25 5.51 -8.79
C HIS A 30 -12.38 6.47 -9.99
N SER A 31 -11.37 7.30 -10.25
CA SER A 31 -11.46 8.40 -11.23
C SER A 31 -10.77 8.05 -12.56
N ASP A 32 -9.55 7.52 -12.48
CA ASP A 32 -8.63 7.29 -13.60
C ASP A 32 -8.40 5.79 -13.87
N GLY A 33 -8.71 4.92 -12.89
CA GLY A 33 -8.56 3.48 -12.99
C GLY A 33 -7.30 2.91 -12.31
N PRO A 34 -7.07 1.59 -12.45
CA PRO A 34 -6.08 0.84 -11.67
C PRO A 34 -4.62 1.21 -11.99
N GLY A 35 -4.29 1.59 -13.23
CA GLY A 35 -2.93 2.03 -13.58
C GLY A 35 -2.51 3.31 -12.85
N ALA A 36 -3.40 4.30 -12.81
CA ALA A 36 -3.16 5.56 -12.09
C ALA A 36 -3.09 5.38 -10.57
N ALA A 37 -3.84 4.41 -10.03
CA ALA A 37 -3.74 4.02 -8.63
C ALA A 37 -2.38 3.37 -8.31
N LEU A 38 -1.85 2.56 -9.22
CA LEU A 38 -0.52 1.95 -9.09
C LEU A 38 0.59 3.00 -9.12
N GLU A 39 0.54 3.97 -10.03
CA GLU A 39 1.52 5.08 -10.04
C GLU A 39 1.51 5.88 -8.73
N ALA A 40 0.33 6.12 -8.16
CA ALA A 40 0.21 6.82 -6.88
C ALA A 40 0.76 5.99 -5.69
N LEU A 41 0.77 4.66 -5.83
CA LEU A 41 1.29 3.73 -4.82
C LEU A 41 2.76 3.41 -4.95
N ASP A 42 3.36 3.60 -6.12
CA ASP A 42 4.80 3.35 -6.35
C ASP A 42 5.70 3.82 -5.18
N PRO A 43 5.61 5.08 -4.70
CA PRO A 43 6.41 5.52 -3.56
C PRO A 43 6.12 4.74 -2.27
N VAL A 44 4.86 4.33 -2.04
CA VAL A 44 4.47 3.52 -0.87
C VAL A 44 5.09 2.12 -0.94
N LEU A 45 5.13 1.53 -2.14
CA LEU A 45 5.66 0.18 -2.35
C LEU A 45 7.18 0.10 -2.11
N THR A 46 7.89 1.23 -2.25
CA THR A 46 9.33 1.32 -1.94
C THR A 46 9.65 1.36 -0.44
N VAL A 47 8.65 1.48 0.44
CA VAL A 47 8.86 1.54 1.89
C VAL A 47 9.52 0.24 2.39
N PRO A 48 10.69 0.32 3.06
CA PRO A 48 11.40 -0.84 3.59
C PRO A 48 10.57 -1.62 4.61
N VAL A 49 10.69 -2.95 4.64
CA VAL A 49 9.89 -3.83 5.52
C VAL A 49 9.93 -3.42 7.00
N GLY A 50 11.10 -2.99 7.51
CA GLY A 50 11.26 -2.53 8.90
C GLY A 50 10.57 -1.20 9.23
N GLN A 51 9.99 -0.52 8.24
CA GLN A 51 9.22 0.72 8.40
C GLN A 51 7.74 0.54 8.01
N ARG A 52 7.34 -0.66 7.61
CA ARG A 52 5.94 -0.98 7.29
C ARG A 52 5.16 -1.11 8.58
N ILE A 53 4.45 -0.04 8.94
CA ILE A 53 3.60 -0.04 10.12
C ILE A 53 2.25 -0.73 9.82
N PRO A 54 1.58 -1.30 10.83
CA PRO A 54 0.30 -1.98 10.65
C PRO A 54 -0.78 -1.13 9.96
N GLN A 55 -0.83 0.18 10.23
CA GLN A 55 -1.81 1.09 9.66
C GLN A 55 -1.70 1.19 8.13
N VAL A 56 -0.47 1.14 7.60
CA VAL A 56 -0.21 1.16 6.15
C VAL A 56 -0.68 -0.15 5.52
N VAL A 57 -0.41 -1.29 6.18
CA VAL A 57 -0.89 -2.61 5.74
C VAL A 57 -2.42 -2.66 5.72
N THR A 58 -3.09 -2.20 6.78
CA THR A 58 -4.55 -2.14 6.84
C THR A 58 -5.13 -1.26 5.74
N ALA A 59 -4.53 -0.10 5.46
CA ALA A 59 -4.99 0.80 4.41
C ALA A 59 -4.82 0.19 3.00
N LEU A 60 -3.72 -0.53 2.74
CA LEU A 60 -3.51 -1.26 1.48
C LEU A 60 -4.47 -2.44 1.32
N LEU A 61 -4.76 -3.18 2.39
CA LEU A 61 -5.76 -4.25 2.37
C LEU A 61 -7.16 -3.72 2.04
N ALA A 62 -7.54 -2.57 2.62
CA ALA A 62 -8.81 -1.93 2.32
C ALA A 62 -8.91 -1.49 0.86
N LEU A 63 -7.81 -1.00 0.26
CA LEU A 63 -7.75 -0.71 -1.17
C LEU A 63 -7.89 -1.99 -2.02
N GLY A 64 -7.25 -3.09 -1.61
CA GLY A 64 -7.41 -4.41 -2.23
C GLY A 64 -8.86 -4.92 -2.21
N ALA A 65 -9.57 -4.71 -1.10
CA ALA A 65 -10.98 -5.05 -0.99
C ALA A 65 -11.87 -4.19 -1.90
N ASP A 66 -11.60 -2.88 -1.99
CA ASP A 66 -12.33 -1.98 -2.89
C ASP A 66 -12.15 -2.39 -4.37
N LEU A 67 -10.93 -2.78 -4.76
CA LEU A 67 -10.63 -3.31 -6.09
C LEU A 67 -11.47 -4.55 -6.43
N GLN A 68 -11.62 -5.47 -5.47
CA GLN A 68 -12.44 -6.66 -5.66
C GLN A 68 -13.93 -6.34 -5.75
N ALA A 69 -14.41 -5.39 -4.94
CA ALA A 69 -15.81 -4.99 -4.92
C ALA A 69 -16.24 -4.28 -6.21
N GLN A 70 -15.33 -3.54 -6.85
CA GLN A 70 -15.66 -2.72 -8.02
C GLN A 70 -15.86 -3.51 -9.32
N GLN A 71 -15.63 -4.84 -9.35
CA GLN A 71 -15.59 -5.63 -10.59
C GLN A 71 -14.81 -4.89 -11.71
N VAL A 72 -13.78 -4.12 -11.35
CA VAL A 72 -12.94 -3.43 -12.32
C VAL A 72 -12.51 -4.49 -13.31
N GLU A 73 -12.75 -4.24 -14.59
CA GLU A 73 -12.41 -5.15 -15.67
C GLU A 73 -11.06 -5.79 -15.35
N ARG A 74 -10.96 -7.12 -15.51
CA ARG A 74 -9.74 -7.91 -15.23
C ARG A 74 -8.61 -7.56 -16.21
N SER A 75 -8.39 -6.28 -16.45
CA SER A 75 -7.25 -5.67 -17.10
C SER A 75 -5.99 -6.06 -16.35
N SER A 76 -4.88 -6.21 -17.09
CA SER A 76 -3.57 -6.52 -16.52
C SER A 76 -3.24 -5.62 -15.33
N ASP A 77 -3.58 -4.34 -15.41
CA ASP A 77 -3.27 -3.34 -14.39
C ASP A 77 -3.92 -3.62 -13.04
N THR A 78 -5.16 -4.12 -13.02
CA THR A 78 -5.85 -4.55 -11.80
C THR A 78 -5.10 -5.70 -11.14
N ARG A 79 -4.64 -6.66 -11.95
CA ARG A 79 -3.86 -7.80 -11.44
C ARG A 79 -2.49 -7.35 -10.92
N THR A 80 -1.80 -6.47 -11.63
CA THR A 80 -0.52 -5.91 -11.20
C THR A 80 -0.66 -5.16 -9.88
N LEU A 81 -1.73 -4.38 -9.71
CA LEU A 81 -1.99 -3.65 -8.46
C LEU A 81 -2.28 -4.59 -7.29
N VAL A 82 -3.07 -5.64 -7.50
CA VAL A 82 -3.32 -6.67 -6.49
C VAL A 82 -2.03 -7.41 -6.10
N ASP A 83 -1.21 -7.77 -7.08
CA ASP A 83 0.08 -8.44 -6.86
C ASP A 83 1.05 -7.55 -6.08
N ALA A 84 1.13 -6.27 -6.45
CA ALA A 84 1.95 -5.28 -5.74
C ALA A 84 1.52 -5.09 -4.28
N ILE A 85 0.21 -5.03 -4.02
CA ILE A 85 -0.34 -4.98 -2.65
C ILE A 85 0.03 -6.27 -1.90
N ALA A 86 -0.14 -7.44 -2.52
CA ALA A 86 0.18 -8.72 -1.90
C ALA A 86 1.68 -8.86 -1.58
N ALA A 87 2.57 -8.42 -2.48
CA ALA A 87 4.02 -8.43 -2.28
C ALA A 87 4.48 -7.46 -1.18
N PHE A 88 3.72 -6.39 -0.94
CA PHE A 88 4.01 -5.44 0.13
C PHE A 88 3.67 -5.99 1.52
N ILE A 89 2.66 -6.87 1.61
CA ILE A 89 2.25 -7.49 2.86
C ILE A 89 3.19 -8.67 3.14
N PRO A 90 4.05 -8.61 4.17
CA PRO A 90 4.89 -9.75 4.50
C PRO A 90 4.01 -10.96 4.83
N ALA A 91 4.37 -12.15 4.35
CA ALA A 91 3.58 -13.38 4.39
C ALA A 91 3.33 -13.98 5.81
N THR A 92 3.27 -13.17 6.87
CA THR A 92 3.21 -13.65 8.25
C THR A 92 2.08 -12.99 9.05
N ALA A 93 0.92 -13.64 9.01
CA ALA A 93 -0.06 -13.66 10.10
C ALA A 93 -0.78 -15.02 10.09
N HIS A 94 -0.02 -16.10 10.31
CA HIS A 94 -0.50 -17.40 10.79
C HIS A 94 0.49 -17.85 11.87
N GLY A 95 0.34 -17.26 13.06
CA GLY A 95 0.95 -17.69 14.30
C GLY A 95 -0.13 -17.77 15.35
#